data_AF-A0A510IUM6-F1
#
_entry.id   AF-A0A510IUM6-F1
#
_cell.length_a   1.000
_cell.length_b   1.000
_cell.length_c   1.000
_cell.angle_alpha   90.00
_cell.angle_beta   90.00
_cell.angle_gamma   90.00
#
_symmetry.space_group_name_H-M   'P 1'
#
loop_
_entity.id
_entity.type
_entity.pdbx_description
1 polymer ?
#
loop_
_entity_poly.entity_id
_entity_poly.type
_entity_poly.pdbx_seq_one_letter_code
_entity_poly.pdbx_strand_id
1 'polypeptide(L)'
;MIVRTLVTLYFFSCGILYSVAIFASESRSVTLVASVTIENHLNRDISGYLHRISIPVETAINQKLTSIHFDYPESLIYRKHTRGETKYVEFKVDIPAQSKLTRQLKFNLDLFSYDYSKLPEGEIPSPKDIYIKPRKYIESNSDPVILLSQRIRSQWAGDEERLLAAFQVPQDILDYQVQKTRGALYAAVNRVGDCTEYAALFVALARSMGYPARVTSEFLFTSRNEFSQPNHHAAEVYLNGRWIPVDPNLATDKKFGYGFGVGSVNKITLTRDFTWVWSNMWPKKFSPEEELPKVTTHWRLE
;
A
#
# COMPACT_ATOMS: atom_id res chain seq x y z
N MET A 1 16.11 8.99 39.67
CA MET A 1 16.77 9.18 38.36
C MET A 1 15.66 9.38 37.33
N ILE A 2 15.47 10.63 36.88
CA ILE A 2 14.33 11.01 36.02
C ILE A 2 14.60 10.46 34.62
N VAL A 3 13.84 9.43 34.22
CA VAL A 3 13.89 8.89 32.85
C VAL A 3 13.21 9.93 31.96
N ARG A 4 14.01 10.69 31.20
CA ARG A 4 13.50 11.56 30.15
C ARG A 4 13.01 10.68 29.00
N THR A 5 11.70 10.63 28.80
CA THR A 5 11.05 10.09 27.60
C THR A 5 11.48 10.94 26.41
N LEU A 6 12.37 10.40 25.56
CA LEU A 6 12.84 11.04 24.34
C LEU A 6 11.79 10.85 23.25
N VAL A 7 10.84 11.80 23.15
CA VAL A 7 9.93 11.88 22.01
C VAL A 7 10.72 12.36 20.80
N THR A 8 11.02 11.46 19.85
CA THR A 8 11.67 11.83 18.60
C THR A 8 10.61 12.30 17.60
N LEU A 9 10.41 13.62 17.47
CA LEU A 9 9.62 14.21 16.37
C LEU A 9 10.50 14.38 15.14
N TYR A 10 10.12 13.74 14.03
CA TYR A 10 10.74 13.96 12.72
C TYR A 10 9.86 14.91 11.90
N PHE A 11 10.39 16.08 11.53
CA PHE A 11 9.73 17.01 10.62
C PHE A 11 10.26 16.82 9.20
N PHE A 12 9.37 16.60 8.23
CA PHE A 12 9.72 16.53 6.81
C PHE A 12 9.85 17.94 6.23
N SER A 13 10.95 18.20 5.50
CA SER A 13 11.19 19.45 4.79
C SER A 13 10.14 19.66 3.69
N CYS A 14 9.35 20.72 3.81
CA CYS A 14 8.32 21.12 2.87
C CYS A 14 8.99 21.76 1.63
N GLY A 15 9.25 20.98 0.58
CA GLY A 15 9.32 21.55 -0.77
C GLY A 15 7.93 22.07 -1.12
N ILE A 16 7.86 23.21 -1.81
CA ILE A 16 6.60 23.86 -2.22
C ILE A 16 5.85 22.91 -3.16
N LEU A 17 5.10 21.98 -2.58
CA LEU A 17 4.04 21.23 -3.23
C LEU A 17 2.78 22.05 -3.01
N TYR A 18 2.16 22.50 -4.09
CA TYR A 18 0.78 22.96 -4.02
C TYR A 18 -0.03 21.88 -3.28
N SER A 19 -0.54 22.24 -2.10
CA SER A 19 -1.18 21.26 -1.24
C SER A 19 -2.49 20.85 -1.90
N VAL A 20 -2.50 19.64 -2.46
CA VAL A 20 -3.70 18.97 -3.02
C VAL A 20 -4.88 19.05 -2.05
N ALA A 21 -4.62 19.13 -0.74
CA ALA A 21 -5.60 19.34 0.31
C ALA A 21 -6.52 20.55 0.10
N ILE A 22 -6.07 21.61 -0.58
CA ILE A 22 -6.90 22.82 -0.84
C ILE A 22 -8.06 22.50 -1.80
N PHE A 23 -7.89 21.49 -2.66
CA PHE A 23 -8.89 21.06 -3.62
C PHE A 23 -9.77 19.92 -3.08
N ALA A 24 -9.46 19.40 -1.88
CA ALA A 24 -10.23 18.34 -1.25
C ALA A 24 -11.54 18.90 -0.69
N SER A 25 -12.65 18.24 -0.99
CA SER A 25 -13.95 18.57 -0.40
C SER A 25 -14.11 18.04 1.03
N GLU A 26 -13.31 17.04 1.39
CA GLU A 26 -13.33 16.35 2.68
C GLU A 26 -11.89 16.09 3.11
N SER A 27 -11.62 16.25 4.40
CA SER A 27 -10.33 15.88 4.99
C SER A 27 -10.54 15.28 6.37
N ARG A 28 -9.62 14.42 6.78
CA ARG A 28 -9.68 13.74 8.08
C ARG A 28 -8.28 13.44 8.59
N SER A 29 -7.95 13.92 9.78
CA SER A 29 -6.75 13.48 10.50
C SER A 29 -7.05 12.21 11.30
N VAL A 30 -6.17 11.22 11.22
CA VAL A 30 -6.34 9.91 11.85
C VAL A 30 -5.02 9.43 12.47
N THR A 31 -5.14 8.53 13.45
CA THR A 31 -3.98 7.80 13.97
C THR A 31 -4.11 6.32 13.63
N LEU A 32 -3.24 5.82 12.75
CA LEU A 32 -3.14 4.39 12.47
C LEU A 32 -2.13 3.76 13.44
N VAL A 33 -2.57 2.79 14.23
CA VAL A 33 -1.75 2.12 15.24
C VAL A 33 -1.40 0.71 14.80
N ALA A 34 -0.11 0.43 14.62
CA ALA A 34 0.41 -0.93 14.46
C ALA A 34 0.83 -1.49 15.82
N SER A 35 0.10 -2.47 16.32
CA SER A 35 0.43 -3.23 17.53
C SER A 35 1.06 -4.56 17.14
N VAL A 36 2.27 -4.82 17.59
CA VAL A 36 2.94 -6.11 17.46
C VAL A 36 3.13 -6.73 18.83
N THR A 37 2.72 -7.99 18.94
CA THR A 37 2.80 -8.79 20.15
C THR A 37 3.64 -10.03 19.87
N ILE A 38 4.68 -10.22 20.67
CA ILE A 38 5.58 -11.39 20.60
C ILE A 38 5.42 -12.21 21.87
N GLU A 39 5.15 -13.50 21.70
CA GLU A 39 4.93 -14.46 22.80
C GLU A 39 6.05 -15.50 22.77
N ASN A 40 7.05 -15.32 23.63
CA ASN A 40 8.15 -16.25 23.82
C ASN A 40 7.74 -17.36 24.80
N HIS A 41 7.35 -18.50 24.26
CA HIS A 41 6.99 -19.70 25.01
C HIS A 41 8.20 -20.60 25.35
N LEU A 42 9.41 -20.18 24.98
CA LEU A 42 10.64 -20.94 25.21
C LEU A 42 11.16 -20.69 26.63
N ASN A 43 11.89 -21.67 27.16
CA ASN A 43 12.62 -21.55 28.44
C ASN A 43 13.95 -20.80 28.32
N ARG A 44 14.13 -19.98 27.27
CA ARG A 44 15.35 -19.21 27.01
C ARG A 44 15.03 -17.83 26.47
N ASP A 45 15.89 -16.88 26.79
CA ASP A 45 15.82 -15.54 26.24
C ASP A 45 16.14 -15.53 24.75
N ILE A 46 15.49 -14.63 24.03
CA ILE A 46 15.72 -14.38 22.61
C ILE A 46 16.37 -13.02 22.48
N SER A 47 17.69 -13.02 22.29
CA SER A 47 18.43 -11.78 22.06
C SER A 47 18.47 -11.42 20.58
N GLY A 48 18.06 -10.20 20.28
CA GLY A 48 18.19 -9.58 18.97
C GLY A 48 17.13 -9.97 17.96
N TYR A 49 15.91 -10.27 18.41
CA TYR A 49 14.76 -10.31 17.53
C TYR A 49 14.56 -8.94 16.86
N LEU A 50 14.28 -8.95 15.56
CA LEU A 50 14.08 -7.74 14.77
C LEU A 50 12.69 -7.79 14.14
N HIS A 51 11.87 -6.81 14.46
CA HIS A 51 10.58 -6.62 13.81
C HIS A 51 10.64 -5.44 12.85
N ARG A 52 9.97 -5.59 11.70
CA ARG A 52 9.89 -4.55 10.67
C ARG A 52 8.44 -4.23 10.36
N ILE A 53 8.11 -2.95 10.26
CA ILE A 53 6.78 -2.44 9.93
C ILE A 53 6.92 -1.41 8.83
N SER A 54 6.16 -1.59 7.74
CA SER A 54 6.07 -0.62 6.65
C SER A 54 5.48 0.69 7.16
N ILE A 55 6.11 1.78 6.76
CA ILE A 55 5.57 3.12 7.00
C ILE A 55 4.49 3.34 5.92
N PRO A 56 3.27 3.76 6.29
CA PRO A 56 2.27 4.15 5.29
C PRO A 56 2.85 5.16 4.31
N VAL A 57 2.34 5.17 3.08
CA VAL A 57 2.84 6.08 2.05
C VAL A 57 2.87 7.52 2.58
N GLU A 58 4.07 8.11 2.62
CA GLU A 58 4.30 9.38 3.30
C GLU A 58 3.59 10.55 2.63
N THR A 59 3.48 10.51 1.30
CA THR A 59 2.82 11.55 0.51
C THR A 59 2.17 10.94 -0.71
N ALA A 60 0.89 11.24 -0.89
CA ALA A 60 0.09 10.95 -2.06
C ALA A 60 -1.04 11.99 -2.17
N ILE A 61 -1.78 11.98 -3.29
CA ILE A 61 -2.93 12.88 -3.49
C ILE A 61 -3.97 12.74 -2.37
N ASN A 62 -4.16 11.53 -1.85
CA ASN A 62 -5.17 11.19 -0.86
C ASN A 62 -4.67 11.20 0.59
N GLN A 63 -3.36 11.38 0.84
CA GLN A 63 -2.82 11.34 2.21
C GLN A 63 -1.47 12.02 2.40
N LYS A 64 -1.21 12.43 3.64
CA LYS A 64 0.09 12.90 4.12
C LYS A 64 0.39 12.31 5.51
N LEU A 65 1.53 11.65 5.66
CA LEU A 65 2.04 11.24 6.97
C LEU A 65 2.62 12.46 7.69
N THR A 66 2.10 12.76 8.87
CA THR A 66 2.51 13.94 9.65
C THR A 66 3.54 13.60 10.71
N SER A 67 3.41 12.44 11.36
CA SER A 67 4.38 11.98 12.35
C SER A 67 4.29 10.47 12.60
N ILE A 68 5.37 9.93 13.15
CA ILE A 68 5.44 8.56 13.66
C ILE A 68 5.82 8.66 15.13
N HIS A 69 5.06 8.00 16.00
CA HIS A 69 5.30 7.97 17.43
C HIS A 69 5.52 6.54 17.92
N PHE A 70 6.56 6.38 18.73
CA PHE A 70 6.99 5.13 19.34
C PHE A 70 7.60 5.46 20.71
N ASP A 71 7.04 4.91 21.78
CA ASP A 71 7.39 5.24 23.16
C ASP A 71 7.91 4.01 23.91
N TYR A 72 9.06 3.52 23.48
CA TYR A 72 9.75 2.39 24.08
C TYR A 72 11.27 2.60 24.01
N PRO A 73 12.07 1.90 24.82
CA PRO A 73 13.52 2.12 24.88
C PRO A 73 14.27 1.75 23.58
N GLU A 74 13.66 0.98 22.67
CA GLU A 74 14.30 0.64 21.40
C GLU A 74 14.40 1.84 20.46
N SER A 75 15.50 1.92 19.72
CA SER A 75 15.62 2.88 18.62
C SER A 75 14.95 2.35 17.35
N LEU A 76 14.24 3.23 16.64
CA LEU A 76 13.74 2.94 15.30
C LEU A 76 14.84 3.18 14.26
N ILE A 77 15.08 2.18 13.40
CA ILE A 77 15.95 2.31 12.23
C ILE A 77 15.08 2.39 10.99
N TYR A 78 15.25 3.45 10.20
CA TYR A 78 14.50 3.70 8.99
C TYR A 78 15.20 3.10 7.78
N ARG A 79 14.44 2.39 6.94
CA ARG A 79 14.95 1.77 5.71
C ARG A 79 13.96 1.94 4.56
N LYS A 80 14.44 1.66 3.35
CA LYS A 80 13.62 1.60 2.13
C LYS A 80 13.37 0.15 1.76
N HIS A 81 12.15 -0.14 1.33
CA HIS A 81 11.87 -1.39 0.65
C HIS A 81 12.72 -1.48 -0.63
N THR A 82 13.05 -2.69 -1.02
CA THR A 82 13.72 -2.95 -2.31
C THR A 82 12.80 -2.63 -3.50
N ARG A 83 11.47 -2.57 -3.27
CA ARG A 83 10.43 -2.31 -4.29
C ARG A 83 9.50 -1.17 -3.83
N GLY A 84 8.71 -0.61 -4.75
CA GLY A 84 7.56 0.27 -4.44
C GLY A 84 7.85 1.65 -3.85
N GLU A 85 9.12 2.02 -3.65
CA GLU A 85 9.55 3.32 -3.09
C GLU A 85 9.03 3.61 -1.67
N THR A 86 8.40 2.63 -1.02
CA THR A 86 7.92 2.72 0.35
C THR A 86 9.06 2.53 1.35
N LYS A 87 8.90 3.12 2.53
CA LYS A 87 9.83 2.95 3.65
C LYS A 87 9.28 1.97 4.68
N TYR A 88 10.15 1.50 5.55
CA TYR A 88 9.78 0.74 6.74
C TYR A 88 10.68 1.17 7.90
N VAL A 89 10.19 0.96 9.11
CA VAL A 89 10.99 1.05 10.33
C VAL A 89 11.26 -0.35 10.86
N GLU A 90 12.42 -0.52 11.48
CA GLU A 90 12.76 -1.72 12.21
C GLU A 90 13.16 -1.36 13.64
N PHE A 91 12.73 -2.18 14.59
CA PHE A 91 13.18 -2.11 15.98
C PHE A 91 13.67 -3.48 16.40
N LYS A 92 14.76 -3.48 17.17
CA LYS A 92 15.41 -4.67 17.69
C LYS A 92 15.11 -4.77 19.18
N VAL A 93 14.65 -5.93 19.63
CA VAL A 93 14.31 -6.15 21.03
C VAL A 93 14.73 -7.54 21.50
N ASP A 94 15.10 -7.63 22.76
CA ASP A 94 15.35 -8.88 23.45
C ASP A 94 14.07 -9.33 24.17
N ILE A 95 13.72 -10.60 24.05
CA ILE A 95 12.46 -11.14 24.58
C ILE A 95 12.80 -12.19 25.65
N PRO A 96 12.51 -11.93 26.93
CA PRO A 96 12.78 -12.88 28.00
C PRO A 96 12.07 -14.23 27.80
N ALA A 97 12.62 -15.29 28.37
CA ALA A 97 11.97 -16.61 28.46
C ALA A 97 10.57 -16.50 29.06
N GLN A 98 9.62 -17.30 28.56
CA GLN A 98 8.25 -17.39 29.08
C GLN A 98 7.56 -16.02 29.26
N SER A 99 7.75 -15.11 28.29
CA SER A 99 7.26 -13.74 28.39
C SER A 99 6.47 -13.30 27.15
N LYS A 100 5.67 -12.25 27.37
CA LYS A 100 4.89 -11.59 26.34
C LYS A 100 5.30 -10.12 26.26
N LEU A 101 5.61 -9.67 25.04
CA LEU A 101 6.03 -8.31 24.76
C LEU A 101 5.11 -7.68 23.73
N THR A 102 4.61 -6.48 24.00
CA THR A 102 3.85 -5.69 23.02
C THR A 102 4.56 -4.38 22.73
N ARG A 103 4.59 -4.00 21.45
CA ARG A 103 5.06 -2.70 20.96
C ARG A 103 4.01 -2.09 20.05
N GLN A 104 3.84 -0.78 20.16
CA GLN A 104 2.92 0.00 19.34
C GLN A 104 3.65 1.10 18.59
N LEU A 105 3.38 1.21 17.29
CA LEU A 105 3.79 2.33 16.46
C LEU A 105 2.54 3.08 16.05
N LYS A 106 2.50 4.39 16.30
CA LYS A 106 1.40 5.25 15.90
C LYS A 106 1.83 6.10 14.70
N PHE A 107 1.08 6.02 13.61
CA PHE A 107 1.25 6.82 12.41
C PHE A 107 0.13 7.85 12.36
N ASN A 108 0.47 9.13 12.47
CA ASN A 108 -0.52 10.20 12.32
C ASN A 108 -0.57 10.61 10.85
N LEU A 109 -1.77 10.59 10.26
CA LEU A 109 -1.97 10.92 8.85
C LEU A 109 -3.08 11.95 8.70
N ASP A 110 -2.92 12.83 7.72
CA ASP A 110 -4.01 13.60 7.16
C ASP A 110 -4.47 12.90 5.88
N LEU A 111 -5.76 12.63 5.77
CA LEU A 111 -6.42 12.02 4.60
C LEU A 111 -7.26 13.06 3.88
N PHE A 112 -7.33 12.96 2.56
CA PHE A 112 -8.02 13.92 1.70
C PHE A 112 -8.89 13.18 0.69
N SER A 113 -10.12 13.67 0.49
CA SER A 113 -10.84 13.33 -0.74
C SER A 113 -10.10 13.93 -1.94
N TYR A 114 -10.31 13.34 -3.10
CA TYR A 114 -9.64 13.78 -4.30
C TYR A 114 -10.52 13.58 -5.53
N ASP A 115 -10.32 14.50 -6.48
CA ASP A 115 -10.86 14.45 -7.83
C ASP A 115 -9.79 15.04 -8.74
N TYR A 116 -9.02 14.16 -9.41
CA TYR A 116 -7.84 14.56 -10.16
C TYR A 116 -8.15 15.55 -11.29
N SER A 117 -9.38 15.55 -11.82
CA SER A 117 -9.82 16.47 -12.87
C SER A 117 -9.82 17.93 -12.42
N LYS A 118 -9.92 18.17 -11.10
CA LYS A 118 -9.89 19.49 -10.48
C LYS A 118 -8.50 19.93 -10.04
N LEU A 119 -7.50 19.05 -10.17
CA LEU A 119 -6.15 19.33 -9.69
C LEU A 119 -5.28 19.96 -10.78
N PRO A 120 -4.45 20.97 -10.44
CA PRO A 120 -3.52 21.60 -11.37
C PRO A 120 -2.50 20.60 -11.88
N GLU A 121 -2.00 20.78 -13.11
CA GLU A 121 -1.02 19.89 -13.78
C GLU A 121 0.06 19.37 -12.83
N GLY A 122 0.42 18.09 -13.00
CA GLY A 122 1.40 17.47 -12.13
C GLY A 122 2.81 17.95 -12.47
N GLU A 123 3.66 18.02 -11.46
CA GLU A 123 5.06 18.43 -11.58
C GLU A 123 6.04 17.30 -11.23
N ILE A 124 5.52 16.10 -10.95
CA ILE A 124 6.35 14.92 -10.65
C ILE A 124 7.06 14.53 -11.95
N PRO A 125 8.39 14.32 -11.95
CA PRO A 125 9.10 13.80 -13.11
C PRO A 125 8.62 12.39 -13.50
N SER A 126 8.87 12.02 -14.76
CA SER A 126 8.57 10.67 -15.23
C SER A 126 9.17 9.62 -14.28
N PRO A 127 8.37 8.64 -13.83
CA PRO A 127 8.85 7.66 -12.88
C PRO A 127 9.79 6.66 -13.57
N LYS A 128 10.50 5.86 -12.76
CA LYS A 128 11.43 4.85 -13.26
C LYS A 128 10.73 3.86 -14.21
N ASP A 129 11.42 3.44 -15.26
CA ASP A 129 10.95 2.43 -16.24
C ASP A 129 10.52 1.10 -15.62
N ILE A 130 10.90 0.86 -14.36
CA ILE A 130 10.45 -0.30 -13.61
C ILE A 130 8.92 -0.40 -13.54
N TYR A 131 8.21 0.73 -13.64
CA TYR A 131 6.76 0.82 -13.57
C TYR A 131 6.04 0.61 -14.91
N ILE A 132 6.79 0.36 -16.01
CA ILE A 132 6.23 -0.11 -17.29
C ILE A 132 6.58 -1.58 -17.56
N LYS A 133 7.54 -2.15 -16.83
CA LYS A 133 8.01 -3.53 -17.04
C LYS A 133 7.04 -4.58 -16.44
N PRO A 134 6.92 -5.76 -17.07
CA PRO A 134 6.18 -6.89 -16.50
C PRO A 134 6.83 -7.39 -15.22
N ARG A 135 6.02 -8.03 -14.37
CA ARG A 135 6.44 -8.60 -13.09
C ARG A 135 5.53 -9.72 -12.63
N LYS A 136 5.94 -10.43 -11.56
CA LYS A 136 5.05 -11.33 -10.82
C LYS A 136 3.74 -10.61 -10.47
N TYR A 137 2.62 -11.23 -10.83
CA TYR A 137 1.24 -10.74 -10.74
C TYR A 137 0.86 -9.62 -11.70
N ILE A 138 1.82 -9.06 -12.46
CA ILE A 138 1.62 -7.98 -13.43
C ILE A 138 2.23 -8.44 -14.76
N GLU A 139 1.65 -9.48 -15.34
CA GLU A 139 2.11 -10.12 -16.58
C GLU A 139 1.73 -9.28 -17.83
N SER A 140 2.18 -8.03 -17.88
CA SER A 140 1.84 -7.04 -18.93
C SER A 140 2.33 -7.42 -20.34
N ASN A 141 3.23 -8.39 -20.43
CA ASN A 141 3.78 -8.94 -21.66
C ASN A 141 3.15 -10.28 -22.08
N SER A 142 2.08 -10.72 -21.41
CA SER A 142 1.37 -11.95 -21.78
C SER A 142 0.40 -11.69 -22.93
N ASP A 143 0.21 -12.68 -23.80
CA ASP A 143 -0.64 -12.55 -25.00
C ASP A 143 -2.07 -12.08 -24.66
N PRO A 144 -2.78 -12.62 -23.64
CA PRO A 144 -4.12 -12.14 -23.30
C PRO A 144 -4.15 -10.65 -22.93
N VAL A 145 -3.16 -10.17 -22.17
CA VAL A 145 -3.07 -8.76 -21.77
C VAL A 145 -2.71 -7.87 -22.96
N ILE A 146 -1.79 -8.33 -23.82
CA ILE A 146 -1.40 -7.62 -25.06
C ILE A 146 -2.60 -7.48 -26.01
N LEU A 147 -3.40 -8.52 -26.19
CA LEU A 147 -4.57 -8.47 -27.08
C LEU A 147 -5.63 -7.49 -26.57
N LEU A 148 -5.88 -7.47 -25.26
CA LEU A 148 -6.79 -6.49 -24.64
C LEU A 148 -6.24 -5.06 -24.78
N SER A 149 -4.94 -4.85 -24.54
CA SER A 149 -4.32 -3.52 -24.67
C SER A 149 -4.29 -3.02 -26.11
N GLN A 150 -4.04 -3.89 -27.09
CA GLN A 150 -4.11 -3.56 -28.52
C GLN A 150 -5.53 -3.17 -28.93
N ARG A 151 -6.55 -3.87 -28.45
CA ARG A 151 -7.96 -3.50 -28.70
C ARG A 151 -8.25 -2.09 -28.19
N ILE A 152 -7.85 -1.77 -26.96
CA ILE A 152 -8.00 -0.42 -26.39
C ILE A 152 -7.30 0.62 -27.26
N ARG A 153 -6.03 0.40 -27.63
CA ARG A 153 -5.26 1.32 -28.47
C ARG A 153 -5.84 1.55 -29.86
N SER A 154 -6.54 0.54 -30.41
CA SER A 154 -7.19 0.66 -31.73
C SER A 154 -8.48 1.48 -31.70
N GLN A 155 -9.15 1.56 -30.55
CA GLN A 155 -10.42 2.28 -30.38
C GLN A 155 -10.24 3.71 -29.88
N TRP A 156 -9.18 3.96 -29.11
CA TRP A 156 -8.95 5.23 -28.42
C TRP A 156 -7.60 5.83 -28.79
N ALA A 157 -7.61 7.10 -29.18
CA ALA A 157 -6.41 7.83 -29.59
C ALA A 157 -5.69 8.51 -28.41
N GLY A 158 -6.44 9.10 -27.48
CA GLY A 158 -5.90 9.83 -26.35
C GLY A 158 -5.53 8.94 -25.16
N ASP A 159 -4.56 9.40 -24.38
CA ASP A 159 -3.96 8.64 -23.29
C ASP A 159 -4.93 8.42 -22.12
N GLU A 160 -5.73 9.45 -21.81
CA GLU A 160 -6.72 9.38 -20.74
C GLU A 160 -7.86 8.42 -21.11
N GLU A 161 -8.37 8.49 -22.34
CA GLU A 161 -9.41 7.59 -22.83
C GLU A 161 -8.94 6.13 -22.85
N ARG A 162 -7.68 5.88 -23.21
CA ARG A 162 -7.09 4.53 -23.13
C ARG A 162 -7.02 4.02 -21.69
N LEU A 163 -6.63 4.87 -20.75
CA LEU A 163 -6.55 4.49 -19.34
C LEU A 163 -7.92 4.29 -18.70
N LEU A 164 -8.92 5.10 -19.06
CA LEU A 164 -10.32 4.91 -18.65
C LEU A 164 -10.89 3.60 -19.22
N ALA A 165 -10.61 3.28 -20.49
CA ALA A 165 -11.00 2.00 -21.08
C ALA A 165 -10.29 0.82 -20.38
N ALA A 166 -9.00 0.92 -20.09
CA ALA A 166 -8.27 -0.10 -19.33
C ALA A 166 -8.80 -0.28 -17.91
N PHE A 167 -9.27 0.80 -17.29
CA PHE A 167 -9.90 0.79 -15.98
C PHE A 167 -11.26 0.08 -15.98
N GLN A 168 -12.03 0.19 -17.06
CA GLN A 168 -13.31 -0.49 -17.24
C GLN A 168 -13.14 -2.00 -17.48
N VAL A 169 -12.09 -2.44 -18.17
CA VAL A 169 -11.92 -3.86 -18.53
C VAL A 169 -12.09 -4.83 -17.34
N PRO A 170 -11.41 -4.67 -16.19
CA PRO A 170 -11.61 -5.56 -15.04
C PRO A 170 -13.06 -5.57 -14.52
N GLN A 171 -13.76 -4.44 -14.61
CA GLN A 171 -15.15 -4.32 -14.16
C GLN A 171 -16.11 -5.10 -15.07
N ASP A 172 -15.81 -5.10 -16.38
CA ASP A 172 -16.66 -5.74 -17.39
C ASP A 172 -16.45 -7.25 -17.48
N ILE A 173 -15.24 -7.73 -17.22
CA ILE A 173 -14.87 -9.13 -17.51
C ILE A 173 -14.66 -9.99 -16.27
N LEU A 174 -14.50 -9.43 -15.08
CA LEU A 174 -14.22 -10.21 -13.87
C LEU A 174 -15.48 -10.41 -13.04
N ASP A 175 -15.74 -11.66 -12.68
CA ASP A 175 -16.65 -12.00 -11.59
C ASP A 175 -15.90 -11.97 -10.26
N TYR A 176 -16.41 -11.22 -9.29
CA TYR A 176 -15.75 -11.07 -7.99
C TYR A 176 -15.80 -12.36 -7.18
N GLN A 177 -14.63 -12.91 -6.85
CA GLN A 177 -14.48 -14.10 -6.00
C GLN A 177 -13.26 -13.97 -5.09
N VAL A 178 -13.46 -14.13 -3.78
CA VAL A 178 -12.37 -14.10 -2.79
C VAL A 178 -11.45 -15.30 -3.02
N GLN A 179 -10.16 -15.03 -3.25
CA GLN A 179 -9.19 -16.07 -3.57
C GLN A 179 -7.78 -15.71 -3.09
N LYS A 180 -6.83 -16.62 -3.32
CA LYS A 180 -5.41 -16.30 -3.18
C LYS A 180 -4.97 -15.49 -4.40
N THR A 181 -4.04 -14.55 -4.22
CA THR A 181 -3.47 -13.78 -5.33
C THR A 181 -2.97 -14.68 -6.45
N ARG A 182 -3.48 -14.46 -7.66
CA ARG A 182 -3.12 -15.18 -8.89
C ARG A 182 -2.52 -14.27 -9.97
N GLY A 183 -2.83 -12.98 -9.95
CA GLY A 183 -2.24 -11.99 -10.87
C GLY A 183 -3.02 -11.71 -12.15
N ALA A 184 -2.51 -10.77 -12.94
CA ALA A 184 -3.19 -10.19 -14.10
C ALA A 184 -3.45 -11.20 -15.23
N LEU A 185 -2.48 -12.07 -15.54
CA LEU A 185 -2.68 -13.12 -16.56
C LEU A 185 -3.83 -14.05 -16.18
N TYR A 186 -3.86 -14.49 -14.92
CA TYR A 186 -4.93 -15.35 -14.43
C TYR A 186 -6.28 -14.65 -14.56
N ALA A 187 -6.37 -13.39 -14.14
CA ALA A 187 -7.59 -12.59 -14.24
C ALA A 187 -8.08 -12.47 -15.69
N ALA A 188 -7.19 -12.15 -16.63
CA ALA A 188 -7.53 -12.00 -18.04
C ALA A 188 -8.06 -13.28 -18.68
N VAL A 189 -7.53 -14.45 -18.28
CA VAL A 189 -7.92 -15.75 -18.85
C VAL A 189 -9.16 -16.33 -18.17
N ASN A 190 -9.18 -16.31 -16.84
CA ASN A 190 -10.18 -17.04 -16.04
C ASN A 190 -11.39 -16.18 -15.69
N ARG A 191 -11.33 -14.86 -15.91
CA ARG A 191 -12.45 -13.94 -15.70
C ARG A 191 -13.00 -13.93 -14.28
N VAL A 192 -12.16 -14.25 -13.31
CA VAL A 192 -12.49 -14.25 -11.87
C VAL A 192 -11.36 -13.62 -11.07
N GLY A 193 -11.70 -12.90 -10.01
CA GLY A 193 -10.74 -12.10 -9.25
C GLY A 193 -11.30 -11.52 -7.96
N ASP A 194 -10.44 -11.20 -6.99
CA ASP A 194 -10.80 -10.22 -5.96
C ASP A 194 -10.16 -8.86 -6.26
N CYS A 195 -10.25 -7.90 -5.32
CA CYS A 195 -9.65 -6.56 -5.46
C CYS A 195 -8.21 -6.58 -6.01
N THR A 196 -7.44 -7.62 -5.67
CA THR A 196 -6.07 -7.83 -6.12
C THR A 196 -5.99 -8.05 -7.63
N GLU A 197 -6.83 -8.92 -8.19
CA GLU A 197 -6.84 -9.21 -9.63
C GLU A 197 -7.41 -8.05 -10.44
N TYR A 198 -8.39 -7.31 -9.89
CA TYR A 198 -8.89 -6.08 -10.52
C TYR A 198 -7.78 -5.04 -10.67
N ALA A 199 -7.07 -4.75 -9.57
CA ALA A 199 -5.94 -3.82 -9.57
C ALA A 199 -4.80 -4.31 -10.47
N ALA A 200 -4.44 -5.60 -10.37
CA ALA A 200 -3.37 -6.19 -11.14
C ALA A 200 -3.63 -6.14 -12.65
N LEU A 201 -4.85 -6.47 -13.08
CA LEU A 201 -5.23 -6.45 -14.50
C LEU A 201 -5.22 -5.02 -15.05
N PHE A 202 -5.77 -4.04 -14.34
CA PHE A 202 -5.66 -2.63 -14.73
C PHE A 202 -4.20 -2.20 -14.92
N VAL A 203 -3.35 -2.47 -13.92
CA VAL A 203 -1.92 -2.13 -13.98
C VAL A 203 -1.22 -2.83 -15.14
N ALA A 204 -1.52 -4.10 -15.39
CA ALA A 204 -0.92 -4.84 -16.50
C ALA A 204 -1.33 -4.28 -17.87
N LEU A 205 -2.58 -3.88 -18.04
CA LEU A 205 -3.08 -3.22 -19.25
C LEU A 205 -2.41 -1.85 -19.46
N ALA A 206 -2.35 -1.02 -18.41
CA ALA A 206 -1.68 0.27 -18.46
C ALA A 206 -0.20 0.13 -18.85
N ARG A 207 0.52 -0.81 -18.21
CA ARG A 207 1.92 -1.11 -18.52
C ARG A 207 2.11 -1.64 -19.93
N SER A 208 1.19 -2.49 -20.42
CA SER A 208 1.22 -3.04 -21.79
C SER A 208 1.09 -1.95 -22.86
N MET A 209 0.39 -0.86 -22.54
CA MET A 209 0.27 0.32 -23.40
C MET A 209 1.39 1.35 -23.21
N GLY A 210 2.32 1.14 -22.27
CA GLY A 210 3.46 2.01 -22.00
C GLY A 210 3.24 3.05 -20.89
N TYR A 211 2.12 3.00 -20.17
CA TYR A 211 1.86 3.91 -19.05
C TYR A 211 2.46 3.35 -17.76
N PRO A 212 3.26 4.14 -17.01
CA PRO A 212 3.75 3.70 -15.72
C PRO A 212 2.60 3.51 -14.74
N ALA A 213 2.47 2.31 -14.16
CA ALA A 213 1.40 1.99 -13.23
C ALA A 213 1.91 1.07 -12.11
N ARG A 214 1.27 1.05 -10.95
CA ARG A 214 1.61 0.17 -9.81
C ARG A 214 0.39 -0.15 -8.97
N VAL A 215 0.43 -1.31 -8.30
CA VAL A 215 -0.60 -1.71 -7.33
C VAL A 215 -0.33 -1.03 -5.99
N THR A 216 -1.39 -0.63 -5.29
CA THR A 216 -1.35 -0.17 -3.89
C THR A 216 -1.98 -1.22 -2.98
N SER A 217 -1.42 -1.41 -1.79
CA SER A 217 -2.05 -2.18 -0.72
C SER A 217 -2.54 -1.23 0.37
N GLU A 218 -3.78 -1.42 0.78
CA GLU A 218 -4.54 -0.38 1.47
C GLU A 218 -5.30 -0.95 2.67
N PHE A 219 -5.53 -0.08 3.66
CA PHE A 219 -6.60 -0.28 4.62
C PHE A 219 -7.81 0.54 4.20
N LEU A 220 -8.94 -0.15 3.98
CA LEU A 220 -10.23 0.42 3.67
C LEU A 220 -11.15 0.36 4.90
N PHE A 221 -11.48 1.52 5.45
CA PHE A 221 -12.20 1.72 6.71
C PHE A 221 -13.69 2.01 6.47
N THR A 222 -14.44 1.00 6.00
CA THR A 222 -15.89 1.14 5.75
C THR A 222 -16.73 0.64 6.92
N SER A 223 -16.51 -0.60 7.36
CA SER A 223 -17.26 -1.25 8.44
C SER A 223 -16.36 -1.80 9.56
N ARG A 224 -15.04 -1.74 9.36
CA ARG A 224 -14.04 -2.26 10.30
C ARG A 224 -12.93 -1.23 10.43
N ASN A 225 -12.42 -1.10 11.65
CA ASN A 225 -11.28 -0.23 11.96
C ASN A 225 -10.04 -1.03 12.36
N GLU A 226 -10.08 -2.35 12.21
CA GLU A 226 -9.09 -3.28 12.77
C GLU A 226 -8.72 -4.37 11.76
N PHE A 227 -7.42 -4.60 11.55
CA PHE A 227 -6.89 -5.46 10.48
C PHE A 227 -5.58 -6.14 10.87
N SER A 228 -5.34 -7.38 10.44
CA SER A 228 -4.03 -8.06 10.56
C SER A 228 -3.14 -7.89 9.32
N GLN A 229 -3.76 -7.60 8.17
CA GLN A 229 -3.17 -7.42 6.85
C GLN A 229 -4.01 -6.41 6.05
N PRO A 230 -3.45 -5.74 5.02
CA PRO A 230 -4.22 -4.96 4.07
C PRO A 230 -5.46 -5.72 3.61
N ASN A 231 -6.61 -5.07 3.67
CA ASN A 231 -7.89 -5.67 3.28
C ASN A 231 -8.31 -5.30 1.87
N HIS A 232 -7.54 -4.46 1.17
CA HIS A 232 -7.85 -4.01 -0.17
C HIS A 232 -6.59 -3.78 -1.00
N HIS A 233 -6.71 -4.00 -2.31
CA HIS A 233 -5.73 -3.59 -3.31
C HIS A 233 -6.39 -2.67 -4.34
N ALA A 234 -5.69 -1.60 -4.69
CA ALA A 234 -6.07 -0.71 -5.78
C ALA A 234 -4.83 -0.42 -6.63
N ALA A 235 -4.85 0.66 -7.41
CA ALA A 235 -3.75 1.02 -8.29
C ALA A 235 -3.44 2.51 -8.28
N GLU A 236 -2.27 2.84 -8.80
CA GLU A 236 -1.90 4.18 -9.23
C GLU A 236 -1.39 4.11 -10.67
N VAL A 237 -1.77 5.07 -11.49
CA VAL A 237 -1.22 5.26 -12.85
C VAL A 237 -0.61 6.65 -12.97
N TYR A 238 0.51 6.75 -13.67
CA TYR A 238 1.16 8.02 -13.92
C TYR A 238 0.66 8.63 -15.23
N LEU A 239 0.14 9.85 -15.17
CA LEU A 239 -0.34 10.63 -16.32
C LEU A 239 -0.12 12.11 -16.02
N ASN A 240 0.32 12.89 -17.02
CA ASN A 240 0.46 14.36 -16.94
C ASN A 240 1.15 14.86 -15.66
N GLY A 241 2.34 14.30 -15.37
CA GLY A 241 3.18 14.76 -14.27
C GLY A 241 2.74 14.31 -12.87
N ARG A 242 1.83 13.33 -12.74
CA ARG A 242 1.34 12.89 -11.42
C ARG A 242 0.96 11.42 -11.38
N TRP A 243 0.98 10.86 -10.18
CA TRP A 243 0.36 9.56 -9.87
C TRP A 243 -1.12 9.76 -9.54
N ILE A 244 -2.00 9.20 -10.34
CA ILE A 244 -3.45 9.20 -10.17
C ILE A 244 -3.86 7.90 -9.48
N PRO A 245 -4.47 7.94 -8.28
CA PRO A 245 -5.05 6.76 -7.65
C PRO A 245 -6.26 6.26 -8.44
N VAL A 246 -6.38 4.94 -8.61
CA VAL A 246 -7.42 4.30 -9.39
C VAL A 246 -7.90 3.05 -8.66
N ASP A 247 -9.21 2.89 -8.49
CA ASP A 247 -9.79 1.73 -7.81
C ASP A 247 -10.80 0.99 -8.71
N PRO A 248 -10.34 0.04 -9.55
CA PRO A 248 -11.23 -0.65 -10.49
C PRO A 248 -12.21 -1.59 -9.80
N ASN A 249 -11.98 -1.97 -8.53
CA ASN A 249 -12.89 -2.85 -7.81
C ASN A 249 -13.99 -2.07 -7.10
N LEU A 250 -13.65 -1.06 -6.29
CA LEU A 250 -14.68 -0.30 -5.57
C LEU A 250 -15.56 0.52 -6.51
N ALA A 251 -15.09 0.84 -7.72
CA ALA A 251 -15.87 1.54 -8.74
C ALA A 251 -17.13 0.79 -9.20
N THR A 252 -17.20 -0.53 -9.02
CA THR A 252 -18.38 -1.32 -9.41
C THR A 252 -19.59 -1.00 -8.54
N ASP A 253 -19.40 -0.37 -7.37
CA ASP A 253 -20.47 0.08 -6.49
C ASP A 253 -20.23 1.52 -6.02
N LYS A 254 -21.06 2.43 -6.57
CA LYS A 254 -20.97 3.88 -6.32
C LYS A 254 -21.00 4.26 -4.84
N LYS A 255 -21.55 3.42 -3.96
CA LYS A 255 -21.62 3.71 -2.51
C LYS A 255 -20.24 3.89 -1.86
N PHE A 256 -19.19 3.31 -2.44
CA PHE A 256 -17.84 3.43 -1.91
C PHE A 256 -17.19 4.78 -2.23
N GLY A 257 -17.61 5.44 -3.30
CA GLY A 257 -17.08 6.75 -3.69
C GLY A 257 -15.63 6.74 -4.19
N TYR A 258 -15.14 5.60 -4.73
CA TYR A 258 -13.82 5.48 -5.33
C TYR A 258 -13.93 5.07 -6.81
N GLY A 259 -12.97 5.51 -7.63
CA GLY A 259 -12.94 5.19 -9.04
C GLY A 259 -11.63 5.62 -9.71
N PHE A 260 -11.72 6.07 -10.96
CA PHE A 260 -10.55 6.58 -11.68
C PHE A 260 -10.24 8.01 -11.24
N GLY A 261 -9.20 8.18 -10.42
CA GLY A 261 -8.75 9.48 -9.93
C GLY A 261 -9.73 10.21 -9.03
N VAL A 262 -10.73 9.51 -8.49
CA VAL A 262 -11.69 10.02 -7.50
C VAL A 262 -11.70 9.13 -6.26
N GLY A 263 -11.80 9.74 -5.08
CA GLY A 263 -11.87 9.01 -3.82
C GLY A 263 -12.19 9.87 -2.60
N SER A 264 -12.44 9.19 -1.48
CA SER A 264 -12.78 9.78 -0.17
C SER A 264 -11.67 9.51 0.87
N VAL A 265 -11.93 9.85 2.14
CA VAL A 265 -11.01 9.81 3.28
C VAL A 265 -11.04 8.49 4.07
N ASN A 266 -11.65 7.44 3.51
CA ASN A 266 -11.84 6.15 4.20
C ASN A 266 -10.76 5.12 3.84
N LYS A 267 -9.63 5.56 3.26
CA LYS A 267 -8.59 4.68 2.73
C LYS A 267 -7.20 5.19 3.07
N ILE A 268 -6.36 4.30 3.63
CA ILE A 268 -4.93 4.56 3.85
C ILE A 268 -4.13 3.63 2.94
N THR A 269 -3.30 4.23 2.09
CA THR A 269 -2.30 3.53 1.29
C THR A 269 -1.10 3.20 2.15
N LEU A 270 -0.88 1.91 2.38
CA LEU A 270 0.24 1.42 3.18
C LEU A 270 1.49 1.23 2.33
N THR A 271 1.35 0.43 1.28
CA THR A 271 2.46 -0.04 0.47
C THR A 271 2.12 0.00 -1.01
N ARG A 272 3.15 -0.16 -1.84
CA ARG A 272 3.06 -0.12 -3.30
C ARG A 272 3.82 -1.30 -3.88
N ASP A 273 3.43 -1.73 -5.07
CA ASP A 273 4.14 -2.75 -5.84
C ASP A 273 4.24 -4.11 -5.10
N PHE A 274 3.19 -4.48 -4.36
CA PHE A 274 3.12 -5.70 -3.54
C PHE A 274 4.26 -5.83 -2.52
N THR A 275 4.76 -4.72 -1.97
CA THR A 275 5.70 -4.79 -0.84
C THR A 275 4.99 -5.26 0.42
N TRP A 276 5.72 -6.05 1.23
CA TRP A 276 5.21 -6.56 2.49
C TRP A 276 4.91 -5.42 3.47
N VAL A 277 3.95 -5.63 4.38
CA VAL A 277 3.55 -4.62 5.39
C VAL A 277 4.24 -4.78 6.73
N TRP A 278 4.65 -6.01 7.08
CA TRP A 278 5.52 -6.28 8.20
C TRP A 278 6.36 -7.54 7.93
N SER A 279 7.46 -7.70 8.64
CA SER A 279 8.27 -8.93 8.61
C SER A 279 8.99 -9.15 9.94
N ASN A 280 9.27 -10.42 10.22
CA ASN A 280 9.98 -10.87 11.42
C ASN A 280 11.34 -11.43 11.02
N MET A 281 12.37 -11.08 11.78
CA MET A 281 13.70 -11.63 11.62
C MET A 281 14.19 -12.20 12.94
N TRP A 282 14.43 -13.51 12.93
CA TRP A 282 14.94 -14.25 14.07
C TRP A 282 16.47 -14.31 14.06
N PRO A 283 17.13 -14.28 15.24
CA PRO A 283 18.57 -14.46 15.34
C PRO A 283 18.99 -15.85 14.84
N LYS A 284 20.24 -15.99 14.39
CA LYS A 284 20.77 -17.25 13.80
C LYS A 284 20.79 -18.46 14.75
N LYS A 285 20.43 -18.29 16.03
CA LYS A 285 20.46 -19.34 17.07
C LYS A 285 19.19 -20.22 17.10
N PHE A 286 18.32 -20.12 16.10
CA PHE A 286 17.16 -21.00 15.96
C PHE A 286 17.51 -22.17 15.05
N SER A 287 17.22 -23.39 15.50
CA SER A 287 17.28 -24.55 14.62
C SER A 287 16.17 -24.45 13.56
N PRO A 288 16.36 -24.95 12.33
CA PRO A 288 15.30 -25.00 11.33
C PRO A 288 14.03 -25.74 11.78
N GLU A 289 14.17 -26.68 12.74
CA GLU A 289 13.08 -27.49 13.28
C GLU A 289 12.46 -26.91 14.57
N GLU A 290 13.05 -25.87 15.16
CA GLU A 290 12.54 -25.26 16.38
C GLU A 290 11.31 -24.41 16.09
N GLU A 291 10.24 -24.62 16.86
CA GLU A 291 9.03 -23.80 16.75
C GLU A 291 9.35 -22.36 17.15
N LEU A 292 9.14 -21.44 16.22
CA LEU A 292 9.39 -20.02 16.46
C LEU A 292 8.33 -19.43 17.38
N PRO A 293 8.69 -18.49 18.25
CA PRO A 293 7.72 -17.77 19.05
C PRO A 293 6.63 -17.13 18.21
N LYS A 294 5.42 -17.06 18.77
CA LYS A 294 4.27 -16.51 18.07
C LYS A 294 4.39 -14.99 18.00
N VAL A 295 4.25 -14.45 16.79
CA VAL A 295 4.18 -13.01 16.54
C VAL A 295 2.84 -12.68 15.92
N THR A 296 2.12 -11.75 16.55
CA THR A 296 0.85 -11.24 16.04
C THR A 296 0.98 -9.74 15.79
N THR A 297 0.72 -9.31 14.56
CA THR A 297 0.65 -7.89 14.20
C THR A 297 -0.79 -7.52 13.89
N HIS A 298 -1.26 -6.43 14.49
CA HIS A 298 -2.60 -5.92 14.37
C HIS A 298 -2.56 -4.41 14.14
N TRP A 299 -3.42 -3.93 13.28
CA TRP A 299 -3.53 -2.53 12.89
C TRP A 299 -4.89 -2.01 13.25
N ARG A 300 -4.97 -0.82 13.83
CA ARG A 300 -6.22 -0.18 14.21
C ARG A 300 -6.23 1.30 13.88
N LEU A 301 -7.36 1.82 13.42
CA LEU A 301 -7.61 3.25 13.32
C LEU A 301 -8.15 3.78 14.67
N GLU A 302 -7.45 4.75 15.25
CA GLU A 302 -7.90 5.55 16.41
C GLU A 302 -8.58 6.85 15.95
#